data_AF-A0AA95HAX9-F1
#
_entry.id   AF-A0AA95HAX9-F1
#
_cell.length_a   1.000
_cell.length_b   1.000
_cell.length_c   1.000
_cell.angle_alpha   90.00
_cell.angle_beta   90.00
_cell.angle_gamma   90.00
#
_symmetry.space_group_name_H-M   'P 1'
#
loop_
_entity.id
_entity.type
_entity.pdbx_description
1 polymer ?
#
loop_
_entity_poly.entity_id
_entity_poly.type
_entity_poly.pdbx_seq_one_letter_code
_entity_poly.pdbx_strand_id
1 'polypeptide(L)'
;MEKNIWQLQDAKSKFSQLVDSAIHHRPQFVTKHGSNAVVIISFEDYIRFIKPKDDLVSFFRNSPLAESGLDFSRNKDMPRDIEL
;
A
#
# COMPACT_ATOMS: atom_id res chain seq x y z
N MET A 1 0.62 -9.71 -21.59
CA MET A 1 0.70 -8.64 -20.57
C MET A 1 -0.04 -7.45 -21.14
N GLU A 2 -1.20 -7.10 -20.59
CA GLU A 2 -1.91 -5.89 -21.04
C GLU A 2 -1.01 -4.65 -20.87
N LYS A 3 -1.21 -3.64 -21.71
CA LYS A 3 -0.42 -2.41 -21.66
C LYS A 3 -1.22 -1.39 -20.86
N ASN A 4 -0.81 -1.07 -19.63
CA ASN A 4 -1.47 -0.08 -18.77
C ASN A 4 -0.86 1.33 -18.92
N ILE A 5 -0.20 1.59 -20.06
CA ILE A 5 0.41 2.88 -20.38
C ILE A 5 -0.31 3.46 -21.61
N TRP A 6 -0.83 4.66 -21.45
CA TRP A 6 -1.68 5.35 -22.41
C TRP A 6 -1.02 6.67 -22.81
N GLN A 7 -0.92 6.97 -24.11
CA GLN A 7 -0.68 8.35 -24.51
C GLN A 7 -1.92 9.19 -24.19
N LEU A 8 -1.74 10.45 -23.82
CA LEU A 8 -2.83 11.34 -23.43
C LEU A 8 -3.97 11.41 -24.48
N GLN A 9 -3.61 11.33 -25.77
CA GLN A 9 -4.58 11.28 -26.86
C GLN A 9 -5.46 10.01 -26.81
N ASP A 10 -4.86 8.85 -26.58
CA ASP A 10 -5.58 7.56 -26.51
C ASP A 10 -6.45 7.51 -25.26
N ALA A 11 -5.92 8.01 -24.13
CA ALA A 11 -6.66 8.14 -22.88
C ALA A 11 -7.92 9.01 -23.05
N LYS A 12 -7.84 10.10 -23.82
CA LYS A 12 -8.98 10.97 -24.10
C LYS A 12 -10.04 10.27 -24.95
N SER A 13 -9.62 9.52 -25.98
CA SER A 13 -10.55 8.81 -26.88
C SER A 13 -11.17 7.56 -26.25
N LYS A 14 -10.52 6.95 -25.25
CA LYS A 14 -10.93 5.69 -24.62
C LYS A 14 -11.09 5.85 -23.10
N PHE A 15 -11.55 7.01 -22.67
CA PHE A 15 -11.58 7.36 -21.25
C PHE A 15 -12.40 6.38 -20.41
N SER A 16 -13.58 5.95 -20.89
CA SER A 16 -14.40 4.97 -20.17
C SER A 16 -13.68 3.64 -19.97
N GLN A 17 -13.04 3.10 -21.02
CA GLN A 17 -12.25 1.86 -20.92
C GLN A 17 -11.08 2.02 -19.95
N LEU A 18 -10.40 3.18 -20.00
CA LEU A 18 -9.30 3.47 -19.10
C LEU A 18 -9.77 3.52 -17.63
N VAL A 19 -10.93 4.12 -17.36
CA VAL A 19 -11.54 4.16 -16.02
C VAL A 19 -11.93 2.75 -15.57
N ASP A 20 -12.60 1.97 -16.41
CA ASP A 20 -12.98 0.59 -16.09
C ASP A 20 -11.74 -0.28 -15.79
N SER A 21 -10.65 -0.07 -16.53
CA SER A 21 -9.38 -0.75 -16.30
C SER A 21 -8.72 -0.33 -14.98
N ALA A 22 -8.84 0.95 -14.60
CA ALA A 22 -8.34 1.45 -13.32
C ALA A 22 -9.15 0.95 -12.12
N ILE A 23 -10.46 0.72 -12.31
CA ILE A 23 -11.35 0.19 -11.27
C ILE A 23 -11.15 -1.32 -11.06
N HIS A 24 -11.13 -2.11 -12.14
CA HIS A 24 -11.22 -3.57 -12.04
C HIS A 24 -9.89 -4.30 -12.12
N HIS A 25 -8.84 -3.64 -12.61
CA HIS A 25 -7.56 -4.29 -12.84
C HIS A 25 -6.46 -3.66 -12.01
N ARG A 26 -5.87 -2.57 -12.49
CA ARG A 26 -4.65 -2.00 -11.91
C ARG A 26 -4.50 -0.53 -12.27
N PRO A 27 -3.58 0.20 -11.62
CA PRO A 27 -3.25 1.57 -11.98
C PRO A 27 -2.93 1.74 -13.48
N GLN A 28 -3.53 2.76 -14.08
CA GLN A 28 -3.32 3.13 -15.48
C GLN A 28 -2.43 4.37 -15.54
N PHE A 29 -1.35 4.30 -16.30
CA PHE A 29 -0.39 5.39 -16.47
C PHE A 29 -0.72 6.16 -17.74
N VAL A 30 -0.78 7.48 -17.65
CA VAL A 30 -0.97 8.35 -18.80
C VAL A 30 0.29 9.17 -19.04
N THR A 31 0.80 9.13 -20.25
CA THR A 31 1.98 9.88 -20.69
C THR A 31 1.59 11.06 -21.55
N LYS A 32 2.30 12.18 -21.41
CA LYS A 32 2.20 13.36 -22.28
C LYS A 32 3.57 13.60 -22.91
N HIS A 33 3.64 13.64 -24.23
CA HIS A 33 4.90 13.77 -24.98
C HIS A 33 5.96 12.73 -24.57
N GLY A 34 5.55 11.48 -24.39
CA GLY A 34 6.45 10.38 -24.02
C GLY A 34 6.91 10.34 -22.56
N SER A 35 6.53 11.33 -21.74
CA SER A 35 6.85 11.39 -20.31
C SER A 35 5.64 11.07 -19.45
N ASN A 36 5.84 10.42 -18.30
CA ASN A 36 4.77 10.14 -17.33
C ASN A 36 4.13 11.46 -16.88
N ALA A 37 2.82 11.58 -17.04
CA ALA A 37 2.08 12.81 -16.72
C ALA A 37 1.16 12.60 -15.52
N VAL A 38 0.34 11.55 -15.53
CA VAL A 38 -0.56 11.21 -14.42
C VAL A 38 -0.73 9.70 -14.30
N VAL A 39 -1.18 9.25 -13.13
CA VAL A 39 -1.65 7.88 -12.90
C VAL A 39 -3.13 7.94 -12.49
N ILE A 40 -3.92 7.01 -13.00
CA ILE A 40 -5.35 6.87 -12.68
C ILE A 40 -5.52 5.55 -11.92
N ILE A 41 -6.14 5.65 -10.76
CA ILE A 41 -6.41 4.55 -9.84
C ILE A 41 -7.87 4.58 -9.42
N SER A 42 -8.38 3.45 -8.94
CA SER A 42 -9.70 3.40 -8.32
C SER A 42 -9.77 4.33 -7.11
N PHE A 43 -10.98 4.82 -6.80
CA PHE A 43 -11.18 5.63 -5.60
C PHE A 43 -10.85 4.83 -4.34
N GLU A 44 -11.16 3.55 -4.30
CA GLU A 44 -10.87 2.66 -3.17
C GLU A 44 -9.36 2.54 -2.92
N ASP A 45 -8.56 2.38 -3.98
CA ASP A 45 -7.10 2.34 -3.87
C ASP A 45 -6.54 3.67 -3.42
N TYR A 46 -7.08 4.79 -3.93
CA TYR A 46 -6.69 6.12 -3.48
C TYR A 46 -6.91 6.26 -1.97
N ILE A 47 -8.11 5.91 -1.48
CA ILE A 47 -8.43 5.93 -0.04
C ILE A 47 -7.47 5.03 0.75
N ARG A 48 -7.16 3.82 0.26
CA ARG A 48 -6.19 2.93 0.92
C ARG A 48 -4.78 3.53 0.99
N PHE A 49 -4.34 4.25 -0.05
CA PHE A 49 -3.02 4.87 -0.07
C PHE A 49 -2.90 6.11 0.82
N ILE A 50 -3.97 6.90 0.93
CA ILE A 50 -3.97 8.10 1.78
C ILE A 50 -4.34 7.82 3.23
N LYS A 51 -4.88 6.62 3.52
CA LYS A 51 -5.13 6.23 4.91
C LYS A 51 -3.81 6.32 5.68
N PRO A 52 -3.76 7.10 6.78
CA PRO A 52 -2.62 7.07 7.66
C PRO A 52 -2.35 5.62 8.02
N LYS A 53 -1.12 5.15 7.83
CA LYS A 53 -0.71 3.92 8.50
C LYS A 53 -0.92 4.19 9.98
N ASP A 54 -1.75 3.39 10.64
CA ASP A 54 -1.80 3.45 12.10
C ASP A 54 -0.36 3.37 12.58
N ASP A 55 0.04 4.35 13.38
CA ASP A 55 1.39 4.35 13.94
C ASP A 55 1.59 3.02 14.65
N LEU A 56 2.79 2.45 14.54
CA LEU A 56 3.07 1.12 15.07
C LEU A 56 2.73 1.04 16.56
N VAL A 57 2.90 2.15 17.28
CA VAL A 57 2.51 2.27 18.69
C VAL A 57 0.99 2.18 18.87
N SER A 58 0.20 2.89 18.06
CA SER A 58 -1.27 2.83 18.10
C SER A 58 -1.78 1.43 17.75
N PHE A 59 -1.15 0.75 16.78
CA PHE A 59 -1.46 -0.64 16.45
C PHE A 59 -1.24 -1.57 17.66
N PHE A 60 -0.09 -1.49 18.33
CA PHE A 60 0.18 -2.32 19.50
C PHE A 60 -0.72 -1.97 20.69
N ARG A 61 -1.11 -0.70 20.87
CA ARG A 61 -2.07 -0.31 21.92
C ARG A 61 -3.49 -0.81 21.67
N ASN A 62 -3.91 -0.87 20.41
CA ASN A 62 -5.25 -1.36 20.04
C ASN A 62 -5.29 -2.88 19.80
N SER A 63 -4.14 -3.55 19.89
CA SER A 63 -4.03 -4.99 19.76
C SER A 63 -4.68 -5.71 20.95
N PRO A 64 -5.31 -6.88 20.76
CA PRO A 64 -5.74 -7.75 21.86
C PRO A 64 -4.63 -8.12 22.85
N LEU A 65 -3.36 -7.92 22.47
CA LEU A 65 -2.20 -8.15 23.32
C LEU A 65 -1.84 -6.97 24.24
N ALA A 66 -2.45 -5.80 24.07
CA ALA A 66 -2.12 -4.61 24.87
C ALA A 66 -2.27 -4.85 26.38
N GLU A 67 -3.24 -5.69 26.76
CA GLU A 67 -3.54 -6.04 28.15
C GLU A 67 -3.23 -7.52 28.45
N SER A 68 -2.36 -8.15 27.65
CA SER A 68 -2.02 -9.57 27.82
C SER A 68 -1.18 -9.90 29.07
N GLY A 69 -0.84 -8.88 29.88
CA GLY A 69 -0.05 -9.06 31.10
C GLY A 69 1.41 -9.44 30.85
N LEU A 70 1.92 -9.19 29.64
CA LEU A 70 3.33 -9.41 29.32
C LEU A 70 4.22 -8.57 30.21
N ASP A 71 5.22 -9.22 30.81
CA ASP A 71 6.29 -8.53 31.52
C ASP A 71 7.29 -7.98 30.49
N PHE A 72 7.34 -6.65 30.38
CA PHE A 72 8.30 -5.94 29.52
C PHE A 72 9.61 -5.63 30.24
N SER A 73 9.79 -6.11 31.48
CA SER A 73 11.05 -5.98 32.19
C SER A 73 12.17 -6.70 31.44
N ARG A 74 13.36 -6.09 31.44
CA ARG A 74 14.52 -6.71 30.80
C ARG A 74 14.87 -7.98 31.58
N ASN A 75 14.75 -9.13 30.92
CA ASN A 75 15.24 -10.38 31.49
C ASN A 75 16.76 -10.27 31.75
N LYS A 76 17.16 -10.52 33.00
CA LYS A 76 18.55 -10.50 33.48
C LYS A 76 19.14 -11.89 33.64
N ASP A 77 18.42 -12.93 33.23
CA ASP A 77 18.91 -14.29 33.24
C ASP A 77 20.19 -14.39 32.42
N MET A 78 21.15 -15.11 32.97
CA MET A 78 22.34 -15.47 32.22
C MET A 78 21.95 -16.40 31.07
N PRO A 79 22.65 -16.33 29.92
CA PRO A 79 22.53 -17.34 28.90
C PRO A 79 22.68 -18.74 29.51
N ARG A 80 21.96 -19.72 28.97
CA ARG A 80 22.22 -21.11 29.35
C ARG A 80 23.62 -21.49 28.87
N ASP A 81 24.32 -22.28 29.67
CA ASP A 81 25.52 -22.95 29.18
C ASP A 81 25.13 -23.85 28.00
N ILE A 82 25.79 -23.62 26.87
CA ILE A 82 25.64 -24.40 25.64
C ILE A 82 27.02 -24.97 25.33
N GLU A 83 27.13 -26.30 25.28
CA GLU A 83 28.31 -26.96 24.73
C GLU A 83 28.33 -26.75 23.21
N LEU A 84 29.40 -26.14 22.70
CA LEU A 84 29.65 -25.90 21.28
C LEU A 84 30.38 -27.08 20.63
#